data_AF-A0A8S2Y836-F1
#
_entry.id   AF-A0A8S2Y836-F1
#
_cell.length_a   1.000
_cell.length_b   1.000
_cell.length_c   1.000
_cell.angle_alpha   90.00
_cell.angle_beta   90.00
_cell.angle_gamma   90.00
#
_symmetry.space_group_name_H-M   'P 1'
#
loop_
_entity.id
_entity.type
_entity.pdbx_description
1 polymer ?
#
loop_
_entity_poly.entity_id
_entity_poly.type
_entity_poly.pdbx_seq_one_letter_code
_entity_poly.pdbx_strand_id
1 'polypeptide(L)' 'ALAFIANPSLVLLDEPTTGLDAAAKRKLWDVIRAARDAGLTIILTSHR' A
#
# COMPACT_ATOMS: atom_id res chain seq x y z
N ALA A 1 -4.93 6.09 -0.24
CA ALA A 1 -4.06 7.12 -0.84
C ALA A 1 -3.61 8.18 0.17
N LEU A 2 -4.48 8.63 1.09
CA LEU A 2 -4.13 9.62 2.13
C LEU A 2 -2.85 9.29 2.92
N ALA A 3 -2.56 8.01 3.16
CA ALA A 3 -1.38 7.54 3.89
C ALA A 3 -0.02 7.96 3.27
N PHE A 4 0.02 8.36 2.00
CA PHE A 4 1.26 8.72 1.29
C PHE A 4 1.49 10.23 1.14
N ILE A 5 0.50 11.07 1.49
CA ILE A 5 0.53 12.51 1.16
C ILE A 5 1.66 13.27 1.85
N ALA A 6 2.02 12.88 3.07
CA ALA A 6 3.01 13.58 3.90
C ALA A 6 4.46 13.10 3.70
N ASN A 7 4.72 12.29 2.66
CA ASN A 7 6.01 11.62 2.47
C ASN A 7 6.56 10.97 3.76
N PRO A 8 5.77 10.14 4.46
CA PRO A 8 6.19 9.57 5.74
C PRO A 8 7.33 8.58 5.53
N SER A 9 8.21 8.42 6.52
CA SER A 9 9.25 7.37 6.47
C SER A 9 8.68 5.96 6.65
N LEU A 10 7.49 5.85 7.26
CA LEU A 10 6.79 4.59 7.54
C LEU A 10 5.28 4.72 7.26
N VAL A 11 4.73 3.72 6.58
CA VAL A 11 3.28 3.56 6.36
C VAL A 11 2.81 2.22 6.93
N LEU A 12 1.76 2.25 7.74
CA LEU A 12 1.06 1.07 8.25
C LEU A 12 -0.27 0.94 7.51
N LEU A 13 -0.53 -0.21 6.89
CA LEU A 13 -1.78 -0.51 6.17
C LEU A 13 -2.45 -1.73 6.79
N ASP A 14 -3.61 -1.53 7.41
CA ASP A 14 -4.41 -2.65 7.92
C ASP A 14 -5.38 -3.14 6.84
N GLU A 15 -5.23 -4.39 6.41
CA GLU A 15 -6.12 -5.06 5.45
C GLU A 15 -6.41 -4.28 4.14
N PRO A 16 -5.38 -3.78 3.42
CA PRO A 16 -5.58 -2.81 2.34
C PRO A 16 -6.20 -3.41 1.07
N THR A 17 -6.32 -4.74 0.99
CA THR A 17 -6.89 -5.45 -0.17
C THR A 17 -8.36 -5.85 0.01
N THR A 18 -8.96 -5.60 1.18
CA THR A 18 -10.33 -6.01 1.49
C THR A 18 -11.34 -5.28 0.61
N GLY A 19 -12.27 -6.03 0.00
CA GLY A 19 -13.30 -5.48 -0.88
C GLY A 19 -12.80 -5.02 -2.27
N LEU A 20 -11.51 -5.21 -2.60
CA LEU A 20 -10.98 -4.89 -3.92
C LEU A 20 -11.16 -6.05 -4.91
N ASP A 21 -11.53 -5.71 -6.15
CA ASP A 21 -11.46 -6.66 -7.27
C ASP A 21 -10.01 -6.96 -7.68
N ALA A 22 -9.82 -7.94 -8.57
CA ALA A 22 -8.49 -8.37 -9.00
C ALA A 22 -7.67 -7.25 -9.67
N ALA A 23 -8.32 -6.33 -10.39
CA ALA A 23 -7.63 -5.22 -11.06
C ALA A 23 -7.19 -4.15 -10.07
N ALA A 24 -8.07 -3.79 -9.12
CA ALA A 24 -7.78 -2.86 -8.05
C ALA A 24 -6.69 -3.39 -7.12
N LYS A 25 -6.68 -4.69 -6.79
CA LYS A 25 -5.59 -5.31 -6.03
C LYS A 25 -4.24 -5.16 -6.75
N ARG A 26 -4.18 -5.43 -8.06
CA ARG A 26 -2.93 -5.24 -8.84
C ARG A 26 -2.44 -3.79 -8.80
N LYS A 27 -3.35 -2.84 -9.00
CA LYS A 27 -3.02 -1.41 -8.96
C LYS A 27 -2.53 -0.96 -7.58
N LEU A 28 -3.13 -1.46 -6.50
CA LEU A 28 -2.64 -1.23 -5.14
C LEU A 28 -1.20 -1.73 -4.97
N TRP A 29 -0.91 -2.94 -5.45
CA TRP A 29 0.44 -3.49 -5.40
C TRP A 29 1.46 -2.69 -6.22
N ASP A 30 1.06 -2.16 -7.37
CA ASP A 30 1.92 -1.25 -8.16
C ASP A 30 2.28 0.01 -7.37
N VAL A 31 1.31 0.61 -6.67
CA VAL A 31 1.54 1.79 -5.82
C VAL A 31 2.46 1.47 -4.64
N ILE A 32 2.24 0.33 -3.97
CA ILE A 32 3.07 -0.11 -2.84
C ILE A 32 4.52 -0.34 -3.30
N ARG A 33 4.71 -0.97 -4.48
CA ARG A 33 6.05 -1.18 -5.07
C ARG A 33 6.73 0.15 -5.38
N ALA A 34 6.02 1.07 -6.05
CA ALA A 34 6.57 2.38 -6.39
C ALA A 34 6.97 3.18 -5.13
N ALA A 35 6.15 3.12 -4.07
CA ALA A 35 6.46 3.78 -2.81
C ALA A 35 7.69 3.16 -2.12
N ARG A 36 7.79 1.82 -2.08
CA ARG A 36 9.00 1.13 -1.59
C ARG A 36 10.24 1.55 -2.37
N ASP A 37 10.16 1.59 -3.69
CA ASP A 37 11.30 1.94 -4.55
C ASP A 37 11.72 3.41 -4.37
N ALA A 38 10.80 4.27 -3.91
CA ALA A 38 11.08 5.64 -3.50
C ALA A 38 11.67 5.76 -2.07
N GLY A 39 11.93 4.64 -1.39
CA GLY A 39 12.56 4.59 -0.06
C GLY A 39 11.58 4.60 1.12
N LEU A 40 10.27 4.46 0.87
CA LEU A 40 9.27 4.35 1.94
C LEU A 40 9.29 2.95 2.57
N THR A 41 9.26 2.90 3.90
CA THR A 41 9.03 1.64 4.62
C THR A 41 7.53 1.41 4.74
N ILE A 42 7.04 0.21 4.39
CA ILE A 42 5.62 -0.14 4.42
C ILE A 42 5.44 -1.43 5.20
N ILE A 43 4.57 -1.41 6.21
CA ILE A 43 4.10 -2.58 6.93
C ILE A 43 2.62 -2.73 6.61
N LEU A 44 2.21 -3.94 6.23
CA LEU A 44 0.81 -4.23 5.93
C LEU A 44 0.37 -5.57 6.53
N THR A 45 -0.90 -5.66 6.86
CA THR A 45 -1.59 -6.90 7.25
C THR A 45 -2.54 -7.31 6.11
N SER A 46 -2.76 -8.62 5.95
CA SER A 46 -3.72 -9.13 4.97
C SER A 46 -4.32 -10.45 5.43
N HIS A 47 -5.64 -10.55 5.32
CA HIS A 47 -6.42 -11.76 5.34
C HIS A 47 -6.47 -12.29 3.89
N ARG A 48 -6.12 -13.56 3.71
CA ARG A 48 -5.98 -14.19 2.37
C ARG A 48 -7.27 -14.14 1.55
#